data_AF-A0A165KDW5-F1
#
_entry.id   AF-A0A165KDW5-F1
#
_cell.length_a   1.000
_cell.length_b   1.000
_cell.length_c   1.000
_cell.angle_alpha   90.00
_cell.angle_beta   90.00
_cell.angle_gamma   90.00
#
_symmetry.space_group_name_H-M   'P 1'
#
loop_
_entity.id
_entity.type
_entity.pdbx_description
1 polymer ?
#
loop_
_entity_poly.entity_id
_entity_poly.type
_entity_poly.pdbx_seq_one_letter_code
_entity_poly.pdbx_strand_id
1 'polypeptide(L)'
;MSFGEKYESFAKSLGELFKKYMNNPVKSLQIKGKDKNFTNYRLKTKSLPLFNLYYNMFYVTDSITGATRKIVPLNILEYMDPVVLAYLIMTDGNFDKSRNRVRIYTNSFKKEEIENLASSIHSKLGIYTGVLHDRKDQ
;
A
#
# COMPACT_ATOMS: atom_id res chain seq x y z
N MET A 1 4.17 -5.50 8.55
CA MET A 1 3.37 -5.88 7.36
C MET A 1 3.08 -7.37 7.39
N SER A 2 1.97 -7.80 6.81
CA SER A 2 1.59 -9.22 6.66
C SER A 2 1.12 -9.44 5.23
N PHE A 3 1.62 -10.47 4.58
CA PHE A 3 1.27 -10.82 3.21
C PHE A 3 0.65 -12.20 3.15
N GLY A 4 -0.32 -12.38 2.24
CA GLY A 4 -0.95 -13.68 2.01
C GLY A 4 0.01 -14.69 1.38
N GLU A 5 -0.42 -15.95 1.35
CA GLU A 5 0.36 -17.08 0.86
C GLU A 5 0.99 -16.86 -0.54
N LYS A 6 0.25 -16.25 -1.46
CA LYS A 6 0.70 -16.00 -2.84
C LYS A 6 1.82 -14.96 -2.96
N TYR A 7 2.13 -14.24 -1.88
CA TYR A 7 3.06 -13.12 -1.87
C TYR A 7 4.40 -13.48 -1.20
N GLU A 8 4.74 -14.75 -1.04
CA GLU A 8 5.99 -15.18 -0.39
C GLU A 8 7.23 -14.49 -0.98
N SER A 9 7.39 -14.53 -2.30
CA SER A 9 8.56 -13.96 -2.97
C SER A 9 8.66 -12.45 -2.74
N PHE A 10 7.53 -11.75 -2.79
CA PHE A 10 7.47 -10.32 -2.54
C PHE A 10 7.75 -9.98 -1.07
N ALA A 11 7.23 -10.79 -0.14
CA ALA A 11 7.52 -10.63 1.27
C ALA A 11 9.01 -10.83 1.58
N LYS A 12 9.65 -11.84 0.96
CA LYS A 12 11.09 -12.10 1.09
C LYS A 12 11.94 -10.99 0.49
N SER A 13 11.58 -10.46 -0.68
CA SER A 13 12.32 -9.33 -1.29
C SER A 13 12.23 -8.06 -0.43
N LEU A 14 11.07 -7.76 0.15
CA LEU A 14 10.94 -6.69 1.14
C LEU A 14 11.76 -6.95 2.41
N GLY A 15 11.84 -8.21 2.85
CA GLY A 15 12.71 -8.65 3.94
C GLY A 15 14.17 -8.29 3.71
N GLU A 16 14.68 -8.58 2.51
CA GLU A 16 16.04 -8.24 2.14
C GLU A 16 16.26 -6.72 2.04
N LEU A 17 15.29 -5.99 1.48
CA LEU A 17 15.35 -4.53 1.38
C LEU A 17 15.43 -3.86 2.76
N PHE A 18 14.64 -4.34 3.73
CA PHE A 18 14.57 -3.77 5.08
C PHE A 18 15.48 -4.46 6.10
N LYS A 19 16.37 -5.38 5.69
CA LYS A 19 17.13 -6.25 6.61
C LYS A 19 17.88 -5.50 7.71
N LYS A 20 18.50 -4.36 7.38
CA LYS A 20 19.24 -3.53 8.35
C LYS A 20 18.35 -2.93 9.43
N TYR A 21 17.06 -2.81 9.15
CA TYR A 21 16.05 -2.25 10.04
C TYR A 21 15.24 -3.34 10.75
N MET A 22 15.61 -4.61 10.66
CA MET A 22 14.88 -5.75 11.23
C MET A 22 15.70 -6.44 12.32
N ASN A 23 15.01 -7.04 13.30
CA ASN A 23 15.65 -7.92 14.31
C ASN A 23 15.53 -9.40 13.93
N ASN A 24 14.53 -9.74 13.11
CA ASN A 24 14.23 -11.11 12.71
C ASN A 24 13.93 -11.10 11.21
N PRO A 25 14.24 -12.17 10.47
CA PRO A 25 13.83 -12.31 9.08
C PRO A 25 12.30 -12.41 8.96
N VAL A 26 11.81 -12.44 7.72
CA VAL A 26 10.39 -12.68 7.41
C VAL A 26 9.95 -13.99 8.04
N LYS A 27 8.86 -13.94 8.84
CA LYS A 27 8.31 -15.12 9.51
C LYS A 27 7.14 -15.68 8.72
N SER A 28 7.15 -16.97 8.46
CA SER A 28 5.97 -17.71 8.02
C SER A 28 5.10 -18.05 9.24
N LEU A 29 3.81 -17.77 9.16
CA LEU A 29 2.84 -17.98 10.24
C LEU A 29 1.64 -18.73 9.68
N GLN A 30 1.23 -19.81 10.35
CA GLN A 30 -0.03 -20.47 10.07
C GLN A 30 -1.17 -19.74 10.79
N ILE A 31 -2.16 -19.28 10.04
CA ILE A 31 -3.36 -18.63 10.54
C ILE A 31 -4.52 -19.61 10.38
N LYS A 32 -5.21 -19.89 11.49
CA LYS A 32 -6.41 -20.71 11.48
C LYS A 32 -7.58 -19.93 10.87
N GLY A 33 -8.07 -20.38 9.73
CA GLY A 33 -9.34 -19.93 9.19
C GLY A 33 -10.49 -20.82 9.68
N LYS A 34 -11.71 -20.47 9.25
CA LYS A 34 -12.93 -21.22 9.59
C LYS A 34 -12.88 -22.64 9.01
N ASP A 35 -12.51 -22.75 7.72
CA ASP A 35 -12.56 -24.02 6.97
C ASP A 35 -11.16 -24.53 6.55
N LYS A 36 -10.16 -23.65 6.53
CA LYS A 36 -8.78 -23.98 6.18
C LYS A 36 -7.77 -23.09 6.90
N ASN A 37 -6.57 -23.62 7.08
CA ASN A 37 -5.43 -22.83 7.54
C ASN A 37 -4.79 -22.10 6.35
N PHE A 38 -4.20 -20.95 6.63
CA PHE A 38 -3.54 -20.11 5.65
C PHE A 38 -2.14 -19.77 6.12
N THR A 39 -1.18 -19.82 5.20
CA THR A 39 0.17 -19.34 5.46
C THR A 39 0.25 -17.83 5.19
N ASN A 40 0.70 -17.05 6.17
CA ASN A 40 1.00 -15.64 6.02
C ASN A 40 2.48 -15.35 6.27
N TYR A 41 3.02 -14.38 5.53
CA TYR A 41 4.39 -13.92 5.66
C TYR A 41 4.44 -12.58 6.36
N ARG A 42 5.06 -12.52 7.54
CA ARG A 42 5.10 -11.34 8.40
C ARG A 42 6.49 -10.72 8.46
N LEU A 43 6.54 -9.43 8.21
CA LEU A 43 7.73 -8.59 8.36
C LEU A 43 7.50 -7.51 9.42
N LYS A 44 8.50 -7.28 10.27
CA LYS A 44 8.51 -6.22 11.29
C LYS A 44 9.87 -5.53 11.33
N THR A 45 9.88 -4.23 11.13
CA THR A 45 11.05 -3.37 11.37
C THR A 45 11.15 -2.99 12.86
N LYS A 46 12.31 -2.51 13.28
CA LYS A 46 12.52 -1.85 14.57
C LYS A 46 11.79 -0.49 14.55
N SER A 47 11.23 -0.09 15.69
CA SER A 47 10.68 1.26 15.86
C SER A 47 11.85 2.25 15.92
N LEU A 48 12.05 3.03 14.85
CA LEU A 48 13.15 3.98 14.71
C LEU A 48 12.60 5.37 14.35
N PRO A 49 13.17 6.47 14.90
CA PRO A 49 12.73 7.83 14.59
C PRO A 49 12.74 8.18 13.10
N LEU A 50 13.62 7.55 12.30
CA LEU A 50 13.65 7.72 10.84
C LEU A 50 12.29 7.43 10.18
N PHE A 51 11.51 6.49 10.72
CA PHE A 51 10.21 6.15 10.18
C PHE A 51 9.10 7.16 10.52
N ASN A 52 9.35 8.09 11.46
CA ASN A 52 8.39 9.14 11.80
C ASN A 52 8.15 10.08 10.62
N LEU A 53 9.15 10.29 9.75
CA LEU A 53 8.98 11.07 8.53
C LEU A 53 7.85 10.49 7.66
N TYR A 54 7.87 9.18 7.42
CA TYR A 54 6.83 8.50 6.64
C TYR A 54 5.50 8.44 7.41
N TYR A 55 5.53 8.25 8.73
CA TYR A 55 4.32 8.28 9.53
C TYR A 55 3.60 9.63 9.38
N ASN A 56 4.31 10.74 9.60
CA ASN A 56 3.75 12.09 9.51
C ASN A 56 3.25 12.44 8.09
N MET A 57 3.87 11.86 7.05
CA MET A 57 3.46 12.05 5.67
C MET A 57 2.13 11.36 5.34
N PHE A 58 1.89 10.16 5.91
CA PHE A 58 0.75 9.32 5.54
C PHE A 58 -0.38 9.28 6.58
N TYR A 59 -0.19 9.82 7.79
CA TYR A 59 -1.18 9.74 8.87
C TYR A 59 -1.49 11.12 9.42
N VAL A 60 -2.78 11.45 9.48
CA VAL A 60 -3.30 12.67 10.11
C VAL A 60 -4.26 12.30 11.23
N THR A 61 -4.14 13.01 12.34
CA THR A 61 -5.02 12.87 13.50
C THR A 61 -6.03 14.00 13.48
N ASP A 62 -7.30 13.64 13.54
CA ASP A 62 -8.40 14.59 13.68
C ASP A 62 -8.36 15.23 15.08
N SER A 63 -8.29 16.56 15.14
CA SER A 63 -8.12 17.29 16.41
C SER A 63 -9.36 17.26 17.31
N ILE A 64 -10.52 16.90 16.78
CA ILE A 64 -11.80 16.88 17.52
C ILE A 64 -12.05 15.49 18.10
N THR A 65 -11.93 14.47 17.26
CA THR A 65 -12.21 13.06 17.61
C THR A 65 -11.00 12.32 18.15
N GLY A 66 -9.79 12.83 17.91
CA GLY A 66 -8.53 12.14 18.21
C GLY A 66 -8.25 10.94 17.29
N ALA A 67 -9.09 10.71 16.28
CA ALA A 67 -8.93 9.56 15.38
C ALA A 67 -7.82 9.81 14.36
N THR A 68 -6.90 8.84 14.23
CA THR A 68 -5.85 8.88 13.21
C THR A 68 -6.28 8.10 11.97
N ARG A 69 -6.19 8.73 10.79
CA ARG A 69 -6.50 8.11 9.50
C ARG A 69 -5.29 8.17 8.57
N LYS A 70 -5.13 7.12 7.77
CA LYS A 70 -4.16 7.11 6.67
C LYS A 70 -4.69 7.91 5.47
N ILE A 71 -3.83 8.70 4.83
CA ILE A 71 -4.14 9.56 3.69
C ILE A 71 -3.22 9.29 2.51
N VAL A 72 -3.59 9.77 1.32
CA VAL A 72 -2.60 10.01 0.26
C VAL A 72 -1.91 11.34 0.57
N PRO A 73 -0.57 11.39 0.63
CA PRO A 73 0.15 12.63 0.93
C PRO A 73 -0.16 13.72 -0.09
N LEU A 74 -0.32 14.97 0.37
CA LEU A 74 -0.60 16.10 -0.52
C LEU A 74 0.53 16.32 -1.55
N ASN A 75 1.77 16.06 -1.14
CA ASN A 75 2.96 16.16 -1.96
C ASN A 75 3.32 14.86 -2.71
N ILE A 76 2.37 13.92 -2.88
CA ILE A 76 2.66 12.66 -3.60
C ILE A 76 3.16 12.89 -5.03
N LEU A 77 2.80 14.01 -5.65
CA LEU A 77 3.34 14.42 -6.95
C LEU A 77 4.86 14.51 -6.95
N GLU A 78 5.49 14.99 -5.87
CA GLU A 78 6.95 15.14 -5.78
C GLU A 78 7.67 13.79 -5.74
N TYR A 79 7.03 12.79 -5.13
CA TYR A 79 7.62 11.46 -4.91
C TYR A 79 7.20 10.42 -5.95
N MET A 80 6.19 10.70 -6.78
CA MET A 80 5.69 9.74 -7.75
C MET A 80 6.75 9.45 -8.82
N ASP A 81 7.13 8.18 -8.92
CA ASP A 81 8.07 7.63 -9.89
C ASP A 81 7.65 6.19 -10.26
N PRO A 82 8.33 5.53 -11.21
CA PRO A 82 7.99 4.16 -11.60
C PRO A 82 8.10 3.14 -10.45
N VAL A 83 8.99 3.36 -9.49
CA VAL A 83 9.20 2.45 -8.34
C VAL A 83 8.00 2.55 -7.39
N VAL A 84 7.56 3.77 -7.06
CA VAL A 84 6.36 4.02 -6.25
C VAL A 84 5.13 3.35 -6.88
N LEU A 85 4.91 3.57 -8.19
CA LEU A 85 3.79 2.94 -8.89
C LEU A 85 3.91 1.41 -8.89
N ALA A 86 5.09 0.85 -9.11
CA ALA A 86 5.31 -0.59 -9.09
C ALA A 86 4.96 -1.20 -7.73
N TYR A 87 5.41 -0.59 -6.62
CA TYR A 87 5.08 -1.07 -5.27
C TYR A 87 3.58 -0.98 -4.99
N LEU A 88 2.92 0.10 -5.40
CA LEU A 88 1.47 0.26 -5.27
C LEU A 88 0.70 -0.83 -6.04
N ILE A 89 1.14 -1.17 -7.26
CA ILE A 89 0.54 -2.25 -8.06
C ILE A 89 0.83 -3.62 -7.44
N MET A 90 2.03 -3.86 -6.90
CA MET A 90 2.38 -5.13 -6.26
C MET A 90 1.59 -5.40 -4.97
N THR A 91 1.17 -4.35 -4.25
CA THR A 91 0.41 -4.50 -3.00
C THR A 91 -1.09 -4.51 -3.23
N ASP A 92 -1.60 -3.54 -3.99
CA ASP A 92 -3.04 -3.26 -4.10
C ASP A 92 -3.55 -3.35 -5.55
N GLY A 93 -2.70 -3.76 -6.49
CA GLY A 93 -3.01 -3.90 -7.90
C GLY A 93 -3.60 -5.26 -8.28
N ASN A 94 -4.43 -5.27 -9.32
CA ASN A 94 -4.94 -6.46 -9.97
C ASN A 94 -5.08 -6.24 -11.47
N PHE A 95 -4.67 -7.22 -12.27
CA PHE A 95 -4.82 -7.16 -13.72
C PHE A 95 -6.20 -7.66 -14.14
N ASP A 96 -7.03 -6.74 -14.63
CA ASP A 96 -8.34 -7.01 -15.20
C ASP A 96 -8.19 -7.34 -16.69
N LYS A 97 -8.03 -8.64 -16.97
CA LYS A 97 -7.87 -9.18 -18.33
C LYS A 97 -9.03 -8.78 -19.26
N SER A 98 -10.25 -8.71 -18.75
CA SER A 98 -11.45 -8.44 -19.56
C SER A 98 -11.45 -7.05 -20.18
N ARG A 99 -10.81 -6.09 -19.51
CA ARG A 99 -10.72 -4.69 -19.92
C ARG A 99 -9.27 -4.26 -20.21
N ASN A 100 -8.35 -5.22 -20.27
CA ASN A 100 -6.92 -5.01 -20.45
C ASN A 100 -6.35 -3.84 -19.62
N ARG A 101 -6.61 -3.84 -18.31
CA ARG A 101 -6.24 -2.73 -17.41
C ARG A 101 -5.72 -3.23 -16.08
N VAL A 102 -4.91 -2.40 -15.43
CA VAL A 102 -4.58 -2.58 -14.01
C VAL A 102 -5.59 -1.80 -13.18
N ARG A 103 -6.23 -2.47 -12.22
CA ARG A 103 -7.03 -1.84 -11.17
C ARG A 103 -6.17 -1.74 -9.91
N ILE A 104 -6.19 -0.60 -9.23
CA ILE A 104 -5.56 -0.42 -7.92
C ILE A 104 -6.68 -0.19 -6.91
N TYR A 105 -6.77 -1.01 -5.88
CA TYR A 105 -7.84 -0.94 -4.88
C TYR A 105 -7.51 0.08 -3.80
N THR A 106 -8.08 1.29 -3.93
CA THR A 106 -7.80 2.43 -3.05
C THR A 106 -8.96 2.79 -2.12
N ASN A 107 -9.80 1.82 -1.77
CA ASN A 107 -11.08 2.02 -1.07
C ASN A 107 -10.94 2.58 0.35
N SER A 108 -9.74 2.61 0.92
CA SER A 108 -9.48 3.17 2.25
C SER A 108 -9.27 4.68 2.27
N PHE A 109 -9.28 5.33 1.09
CA PHE A 109 -8.95 6.74 0.92
C PHE A 109 -10.15 7.51 0.36
N LYS A 110 -10.17 8.81 0.61
CA LYS A 110 -11.20 9.72 0.06
C LYS A 110 -11.02 9.88 -1.44
N LYS A 111 -12.10 10.23 -2.13
CA LYS A 111 -12.09 10.47 -3.58
C LYS A 111 -11.04 11.51 -4.00
N GLU A 112 -10.99 12.66 -3.32
CA GLU A 112 -10.03 13.75 -3.60
C GLU A 112 -8.57 13.29 -3.45
N GLU A 113 -8.30 12.42 -2.47
CA GLU A 113 -6.97 11.82 -2.26
C GLU A 113 -6.56 10.93 -3.44
N ILE A 114 -7.53 10.22 -4.02
CA ILE A 114 -7.31 9.34 -5.17
C ILE A 114 -7.25 10.11 -6.49
N GLU A 115 -7.98 11.20 -6.61
CA GLU A 115 -7.85 12.15 -7.72
C GLU A 115 -6.43 12.76 -7.72
N ASN A 116 -5.87 13.11 -6.56
CA ASN A 116 -4.48 13.57 -6.43
C ASN A 116 -3.46 12.48 -6.79
N LEU A 117 -3.70 11.24 -6.38
CA LEU A 117 -2.84 10.11 -6.75
C LEU A 117 -2.85 9.85 -8.27
N ALA A 118 -4.05 9.87 -8.88
CA ALA A 118 -4.24 9.68 -10.31
C ALA A 118 -3.55 10.79 -11.12
N SER A 119 -3.75 12.06 -10.75
CA SER A 119 -3.10 13.19 -11.41
C SER A 119 -1.58 13.12 -11.31
N SER A 120 -1.06 12.63 -10.19
CA SER A 120 0.38 12.45 -9.98
C SER A 120 0.98 11.36 -10.88
N ILE A 121 0.31 10.21 -11.01
CA ILE A 121 0.72 9.14 -11.93
C ILE A 121 0.74 9.66 -13.37
N HIS A 122 -0.33 10.35 -13.79
CA HIS A 122 -0.41 10.90 -15.13
C HIS A 122 0.70 11.93 -15.40
N SER A 123 0.89 12.88 -14.48
CA SER A 123 1.85 13.98 -14.65
C SER A 123 3.30 13.52 -14.66
N LYS A 124 3.65 12.51 -13.84
CA LYS A 124 5.03 12.01 -13.73
C LYS A 124 5.39 10.93 -14.73
N LEU A 125 4.43 10.10 -15.13
CA LEU A 125 4.69 8.87 -15.89
C LEU A 125 3.99 8.82 -17.24
N GLY A 126 3.12 9.79 -17.56
CA GLY A 126 2.36 9.80 -18.81
C GLY A 126 1.34 8.68 -18.93
N ILE A 127 1.02 8.00 -17.82
CA ILE A 127 0.08 6.87 -17.80
C ILE A 127 -1.33 7.42 -17.58
N TYR A 128 -2.26 7.01 -18.44
CA TYR A 128 -3.67 7.33 -18.23
C TYR A 128 -4.22 6.58 -17.00
N THR A 129 -4.85 7.31 -16.09
CA THR A 129 -5.48 6.78 -14.88
C THR A 129 -6.89 7.30 -14.73
N GLY A 130 -7.86 6.40 -14.52
CA GLY A 130 -9.25 6.76 -14.22
C GLY A 130 -9.60 6.45 -12.77
N VAL A 131 -10.26 7.39 -12.09
CA VAL A 131 -10.83 7.19 -10.75
C VAL A 131 -12.25 6.65 -10.89
N LEU A 132 -12.53 5.50 -10.28
CA LEU A 132 -13.82 4.81 -10.40
C LEU A 132 -14.34 4.43 -9.02
N HIS A 133 -15.63 4.66 -8.79
CA HIS A 133 -16.36 4.08 -7.66
C HIS A 133 -17.00 2.76 -8.10
N ASP A 134 -16.61 1.66 -7.47
CA ASP A 134 -17.14 0.33 -7.81
C ASP A 134 -18.53 0.09 -7.17
N ARG A 135 -18.92 0.91 -6.17
CA ARG A 135 -20.21 0.83 -5.46
C ARG A 135 -20.70 2.24 -5.07
N LYS A 136 -22.02 2.44 -5.03
CA LYS A 136 -22.60 3.60 -4.33
C LYS A 136 -22.26 3.47 -2.84
N ASP A 137 -21.79 4.54 -2.24
CA ASP A 137 -21.59 4.68 -0.78
C ASP A 137 -20.45 3.84 -0.16
N GLN A 138 -19.43 3.47 -0.95
CA GLN A 138 -18.13 2.96 -0.47
C GLN A 138 -16.95 3.65 -1.18
#